data_AF-A0A6B8QNM2-F1
#
_entry.id   AF-A0A6B8QNM2-F1
#
_cell.length_a   1.000
_cell.length_b   1.000
_cell.length_c   1.000
_cell.angle_alpha   90.00
_cell.angle_beta   90.00
_cell.angle_gamma   90.00
#
_symmetry.space_group_name_H-M   'P 1'
#
loop_
_entity.id
_entity.type
_entity.pdbx_description
1 polymer ?
#
loop_
_entity_poly.entity_id
_entity_poly.type
_entity_poly.pdbx_seq_one_letter_code
_entity_poly.pdbx_strand_id
1 'polypeptide(L)'
;MSTPQRLPVMRTRMLLAVLSAAILSGCASYPASNTQQEAQYVLNNDPATLLQDDNLNGFLTQAPAGAVINAPDSPWGNNVEIVADAAYLAASGRECRKLRVVAVDSNNARSALVCKTSNGWVNQRVVAQTTQGRN
;
A
#
# COMPACT_ATOMS: atom_id res chain seq x y z
N MET A 1 36.21 -43.90 -52.08
CA MET A 1 36.48 -43.56 -50.68
C MET A 1 35.53 -42.45 -50.27
N SER A 2 34.57 -42.76 -49.41
CA SER A 2 33.53 -41.82 -48.95
C SER A 2 33.67 -41.65 -47.44
N THR A 3 34.06 -40.45 -47.01
CA THR A 3 34.19 -40.10 -45.58
C THR A 3 32.84 -39.67 -45.01
N PRO A 4 32.43 -40.15 -43.82
CA PRO A 4 31.13 -39.82 -43.24
C PRO A 4 31.18 -38.51 -42.43
N GLN A 5 30.22 -37.63 -42.72
CA GLN A 5 29.16 -37.14 -41.82
C GLN A 5 29.47 -36.63 -40.39
N ARG A 6 28.79 -35.51 -40.07
CA ARG A 6 28.15 -35.19 -38.77
C ARG A 6 29.02 -34.70 -37.61
N LEU A 7 29.68 -33.55 -37.75
CA LEU A 7 30.30 -32.85 -36.61
C LEU A 7 29.77 -31.45 -36.24
N PRO A 8 29.08 -30.65 -37.08
CA PRO A 8 28.72 -29.29 -36.66
C PRO A 8 27.39 -29.19 -35.89
N VAL A 9 26.39 -30.02 -36.19
CA VAL A 9 25.00 -29.83 -35.69
C VAL A 9 24.86 -30.12 -34.19
N MET A 10 25.64 -31.05 -33.65
CA MET A 10 25.54 -31.47 -32.24
C MET A 10 26.17 -30.44 -31.30
N ARG A 11 27.24 -29.75 -31.73
CA ARG A 11 27.91 -28.68 -30.97
C ARG A 11 27.02 -27.44 -30.85
N THR A 12 26.31 -27.06 -31.91
CA THR A 12 25.39 -25.91 -31.88
C THR A 12 24.19 -26.14 -30.97
N ARG A 13 23.63 -27.35 -30.96
CA ARG A 13 22.52 -27.71 -30.04
C ARG A 13 22.96 -27.74 -28.57
N MET A 14 24.19 -28.20 -28.30
CA MET A 14 24.75 -28.21 -26.96
C MET A 14 25.02 -26.80 -26.43
N LEU A 15 25.52 -25.89 -27.28
CA LEU A 15 25.72 -24.48 -26.92
C LEU A 15 24.41 -23.75 -26.61
N LEU A 16 23.34 -24.01 -27.37
CA LEU A 16 22.03 -23.40 -27.10
C LEU A 16 21.42 -23.86 -25.76
N ALA A 17 21.63 -25.12 -25.38
CA ALA A 17 21.16 -25.68 -24.11
C ALA A 17 21.88 -25.09 -22.90
N VAL A 18 23.20 -24.85 -23.01
CA VAL A 18 23.99 -24.20 -21.94
C VAL A 18 23.58 -22.74 -21.77
N LEU A 19 23.31 -22.02 -22.87
CA LEU A 19 22.89 -20.62 -22.82
C LEU A 19 21.52 -20.44 -22.15
N SER A 20 20.58 -21.36 -22.40
CA SER A 20 19.23 -21.30 -21.80
C SER A 20 19.23 -21.65 -20.31
N ALA A 21 20.13 -22.52 -19.84
CA ALA A 21 20.29 -22.80 -18.41
C ALA A 21 20.83 -21.59 -17.61
N ALA A 22 21.65 -20.73 -18.22
CA ALA A 22 22.20 -19.54 -17.56
C ALA A 22 21.19 -18.41 -17.35
N ILE A 23 20.10 -18.36 -18.13
CA ILE A 23 19.07 -17.31 -18.00
C ILE A 23 18.11 -17.62 -16.83
N LEU A 24 17.96 -18.90 -16.47
CA LEU A 24 17.07 -19.33 -15.39
C LEU A 24 17.70 -19.25 -13.99
N SER A 25 19.03 -19.10 -13.87
CA SER A 25 19.73 -19.01 -12.58
C SER A 25 19.69 -17.63 -11.93
N GLY A 26 19.02 -16.64 -12.55
CA GLY A 26 18.89 -15.28 -12.01
C GLY A 26 17.80 -15.06 -10.96
N CYS A 27 16.85 -15.99 -10.79
CA CYS A 27 15.69 -15.77 -9.91
C CYS A 27 15.86 -16.24 -8.46
N ALA A 28 16.99 -16.84 -8.08
CA ALA A 28 17.22 -17.36 -6.72
C ALA A 28 18.28 -16.57 -5.92
N SER A 29 18.84 -15.50 -6.49
CA SER A 29 19.83 -14.64 -5.83
C SER A 29 19.17 -13.70 -4.82
N TYR A 30 18.51 -14.25 -3.81
CA TYR A 30 18.25 -13.50 -2.58
C TYR A 30 19.54 -13.51 -1.76
N PRO A 31 20.09 -12.34 -1.35
CA PRO A 31 21.19 -12.33 -0.41
C PRO A 31 20.74 -13.04 0.87
N ALA A 32 21.30 -14.20 1.15
CA ALA A 32 21.17 -14.88 2.43
C ALA A 32 22.01 -14.09 3.45
N SER A 33 21.46 -13.00 3.93
CA SER A 33 22.01 -12.20 5.01
C SER A 33 21.97 -13.02 6.30
N ASN A 34 23.03 -13.78 6.57
CA ASN A 34 23.33 -14.34 7.88
C ASN A 34 23.88 -13.21 8.76
N THR A 35 22.99 -12.46 9.37
CA THR A 35 23.21 -11.66 10.57
C THR A 35 21.84 -11.28 11.09
N GLN A 36 21.70 -11.22 12.41
CA GLN A 36 20.51 -10.76 13.13
C GLN A 36 20.24 -9.27 12.87
N GLN A 37 20.04 -8.88 11.61
CA GLN A 37 19.32 -7.67 11.26
C GLN A 37 17.85 -8.08 11.28
N GLU A 38 17.17 -7.76 12.38
CA GLU A 38 15.72 -7.61 12.34
C GLU A 38 15.38 -6.84 11.07
N ALA A 39 14.53 -7.42 10.22
CA ALA A 39 13.94 -6.67 9.14
C ALA A 39 13.23 -5.47 9.79
N GLN A 40 13.88 -4.33 9.82
CA GLN A 40 13.29 -3.03 10.09
C GLN A 40 12.36 -2.75 8.92
N TYR A 41 11.22 -3.46 8.91
CA TYR A 41 10.05 -3.03 8.19
C TYR A 41 9.80 -1.60 8.67
N VAL A 42 9.92 -0.64 7.75
CA VAL A 42 9.52 0.76 7.94
C VAL A 42 7.98 0.82 7.98
N LEU A 43 7.39 -0.02 8.83
CA LEU A 43 5.97 -0.14 9.13
C LEU A 43 5.72 0.09 10.64
N ASN A 44 6.76 -0.02 11.48
CA ASN A 44 6.61 0.15 12.93
C ASN A 44 6.66 1.61 13.40
N ASN A 45 7.23 2.51 12.59
CA ASN A 45 7.17 3.96 12.83
C ASN A 45 6.16 4.60 11.88
N ASP A 46 4.93 4.12 11.93
CA ASP A 46 3.80 4.77 11.31
C ASP A 46 3.57 6.10 12.06
N PRO A 47 3.76 7.29 11.45
CA PRO A 47 3.52 8.58 12.09
C PRO A 47 2.01 8.85 12.22
N ALA A 48 1.26 7.84 12.64
CA ALA A 48 -0.17 7.86 12.80
C ALA A 48 -0.53 8.70 14.01
N THR A 49 -1.33 9.73 13.79
CA THR A 49 -1.79 10.59 14.89
C THR A 49 -3.14 10.08 15.36
N LEU A 50 -3.28 9.79 16.66
CA LEU A 50 -4.57 9.39 17.24
C LEU A 50 -5.59 10.52 17.12
N LEU A 51 -6.80 10.18 16.68
CA LEU A 51 -7.93 11.10 16.71
C LEU A 51 -8.43 11.19 18.15
N GLN A 52 -8.31 12.37 18.75
CA GLN A 52 -8.67 12.60 20.16
C GLN A 52 -10.16 12.85 20.38
N ASP A 53 -10.90 13.20 19.32
CA ASP A 53 -12.32 13.51 19.40
C ASP A 53 -13.17 12.23 19.46
N ASP A 54 -13.85 12.01 20.58
CA ASP A 54 -14.69 10.82 20.81
C ASP A 54 -15.89 10.74 19.87
N ASN A 55 -16.47 11.88 19.49
CA ASN A 55 -17.60 11.93 18.58
C ASN A 55 -17.17 11.47 17.18
N LEU A 56 -16.03 11.97 16.69
CA LEU A 56 -15.41 11.54 15.45
C LEU A 56 -15.06 10.05 15.49
N ASN A 57 -14.52 9.54 16.59
CA ASN A 57 -14.24 8.11 16.75
C ASN A 57 -15.51 7.25 16.70
N GLY A 58 -16.56 7.68 17.39
CA GLY A 58 -17.88 7.03 17.37
C GLY A 58 -18.50 7.03 15.98
N PHE A 59 -18.48 8.19 15.32
CA PHE A 59 -18.92 8.35 13.93
C PHE A 59 -18.17 7.40 13.00
N LEU A 60 -16.83 7.39 13.01
CA LEU A 60 -16.04 6.51 12.15
C LEU A 60 -16.33 5.02 12.38
N THR A 61 -16.73 4.64 13.59
CA THR A 61 -17.07 3.26 13.96
C THR A 61 -18.45 2.83 13.45
N GLN A 62 -19.43 3.73 13.48
CA GLN A 62 -20.84 3.38 13.23
C GLN A 62 -21.36 3.87 11.88
N ALA A 63 -20.69 4.85 11.28
CA ALA A 63 -21.14 5.51 10.06
C ALA A 63 -21.31 4.51 8.90
N PRO A 64 -22.44 4.55 8.18
CA PRO A 64 -22.52 3.91 6.86
C PRO A 64 -21.62 4.65 5.85
N ALA A 65 -21.39 4.02 4.69
CA ALA A 65 -20.67 4.68 3.60
C ALA A 65 -21.44 5.92 3.10
N GLY A 66 -20.73 7.01 2.87
CA GLY A 66 -21.28 8.31 2.47
C GLY A 66 -21.84 9.14 3.62
N ALA A 67 -21.79 8.67 4.87
CA ALA A 67 -22.22 9.47 6.02
C ALA A 67 -21.33 10.70 6.18
N VAL A 68 -21.91 11.74 6.77
CA VAL A 68 -21.30 13.07 6.89
C VAL A 68 -21.30 13.52 8.35
N ILE A 69 -20.20 14.13 8.80
CA ILE A 69 -20.11 14.82 10.08
C ILE A 69 -19.38 16.16 9.92
N ASN A 70 -19.80 17.18 10.67
CA ASN A 70 -19.03 18.39 10.82
C ASN A 70 -18.09 18.26 12.03
N ALA A 71 -16.79 18.40 11.79
CA ALA A 71 -15.76 18.36 12.82
C ALA A 71 -15.27 19.79 13.10
N PRO A 72 -15.57 20.38 14.27
CA PRO A 72 -15.14 21.72 14.61
C PRO A 72 -13.62 21.81 14.85
N ASP A 73 -13.02 20.76 15.39
CA ASP A 73 -11.58 20.59 15.57
C ASP A 73 -11.18 19.22 15.00
N SER A 74 -10.21 19.20 14.10
CA SER A 74 -9.71 17.96 13.49
C SER A 74 -8.27 18.11 13.02
N PRO A 75 -7.54 16.99 12.84
CA PRO A 75 -6.18 17.02 12.29
C PRO A 75 -6.09 17.55 10.85
N TRP A 76 -7.23 17.72 10.16
CA TRP A 76 -7.29 18.23 8.79
C TRP A 76 -7.69 19.70 8.70
N GLY A 77 -7.93 20.35 9.84
CA GLY A 77 -8.35 21.74 9.95
C GLY A 77 -9.56 21.90 10.86
N ASN A 78 -9.85 23.15 11.21
CA ASN A 78 -11.03 23.52 11.97
C ASN A 78 -12.25 23.61 11.06
N ASN A 79 -13.43 23.28 11.60
CA ASN A 79 -14.72 23.38 10.91
C ASN A 79 -14.67 22.75 9.52
N VAL A 80 -14.41 21.44 9.47
CA VAL A 80 -14.40 20.67 8.22
C VAL A 80 -15.61 19.75 8.16
N GLU A 81 -16.16 19.58 6.96
CA GLU A 81 -17.12 18.53 6.67
C GLU A 81 -16.34 17.26 6.29
N ILE A 82 -16.63 16.15 6.97
CA ILE A 82 -16.01 14.86 6.74
C ILE A 82 -17.05 13.92 6.18
N VAL A 83 -16.80 13.40 4.98
CA VAL A 83 -17.57 12.32 4.37
C VAL A 83 -16.78 11.02 4.49
N ALA A 84 -17.39 10.01 5.13
CA ALA A 84 -16.75 8.72 5.37
C ALA A 84 -17.12 7.70 4.29
N ASP A 85 -16.12 7.08 3.65
CA ASP A 85 -16.34 5.96 2.74
C ASP A 85 -16.65 4.66 3.51
N ALA A 86 -16.92 3.58 2.78
CA ALA A 86 -17.06 2.24 3.35
C ALA A 86 -15.78 1.84 4.12
N ALA A 87 -15.97 1.15 5.25
CA ALA A 87 -14.88 0.47 5.94
C ALA A 87 -14.34 -0.67 5.07
N TYR A 88 -13.03 -0.83 5.08
CA TYR A 88 -12.35 -1.91 4.37
C TYR A 88 -11.19 -2.46 5.21
N LEU A 89 -10.87 -3.73 5.03
CA LEU A 89 -9.71 -4.35 5.67
C LEU A 89 -8.46 -4.06 4.81
N ALA A 90 -7.50 -3.33 5.36
CA ALA A 90 -6.23 -3.05 4.70
C ALA A 90 -5.30 -4.28 4.73
N ALA A 91 -4.25 -4.25 3.91
CA ALA A 91 -3.23 -5.30 3.89
C ALA A 91 -2.50 -5.49 5.24
N SER A 92 -2.51 -4.46 6.10
CA SER A 92 -2.03 -4.54 7.48
C SER A 92 -2.97 -5.31 8.43
N GLY A 93 -4.13 -5.77 7.95
CA GLY A 93 -5.18 -6.39 8.77
C GLY A 93 -5.99 -5.39 9.59
N ARG A 94 -5.72 -4.09 9.45
CA ARG A 94 -6.47 -3.04 10.15
C ARG A 94 -7.70 -2.65 9.35
N GLU A 95 -8.79 -2.40 10.05
CA GLU A 95 -9.96 -1.75 9.47
C GLU A 95 -9.62 -0.30 9.17
N CYS A 96 -9.81 0.13 7.93
CA CYS A 96 -9.48 1.47 7.45
C CYS A 96 -10.65 2.09 6.70
N ARG A 97 -10.67 3.42 6.65
CA ARG A 97 -11.66 4.22 5.94
C ARG A 97 -10.99 5.39 5.24
N LYS A 98 -11.34 5.58 3.98
CA LYS A 98 -11.03 6.82 3.26
C LYS A 98 -12.04 7.87 3.67
N LEU A 99 -11.56 9.10 3.81
CA LEU A 99 -12.37 10.25 4.11
C LEU A 99 -12.20 11.28 3.00
N ARG A 100 -13.28 11.95 2.67
CA ARG A 100 -13.24 13.21 1.92
C ARG A 100 -13.49 14.33 2.91
N VAL A 101 -12.49 15.19 3.08
CA VAL A 101 -12.53 16.32 4.00
C VAL A 101 -12.69 17.59 3.17
N VAL A 102 -13.72 18.36 3.46
CA VAL A 102 -14.03 19.61 2.78
C VAL A 102 -13.97 20.74 3.81
N ALA A 103 -13.10 21.72 3.59
CA ALA A 103 -13.06 22.88 4.46
C ALA A 103 -14.27 23.79 4.17
N VAL A 104 -14.85 24.39 5.19
CA VAL A 104 -16.05 25.24 5.01
C VAL A 104 -15.70 26.56 4.31
N ASP A 105 -14.47 27.05 4.48
CA ASP A 105 -13.98 28.31 3.92
C ASP A 105 -13.44 28.19 2.49
N SER A 106 -13.05 26.99 2.10
CA SER A 106 -12.49 26.68 0.81
C SER A 106 -13.15 25.42 0.32
N ASN A 107 -13.87 25.50 -0.80
CA ASN A 107 -14.54 24.36 -1.45
C ASN A 107 -13.53 23.33 -2.02
N ASN A 108 -12.32 23.28 -1.47
CA ASN A 108 -11.24 22.36 -1.75
C ASN A 108 -11.45 21.10 -0.91
N ALA A 109 -11.79 20.01 -1.59
CA ALA A 109 -11.84 18.69 -0.97
C ALA A 109 -10.46 18.05 -0.99
N ARG A 110 -10.06 17.47 0.14
CA ARG A 110 -8.84 16.65 0.27
C ARG A 110 -9.20 15.24 0.74
N SER A 111 -8.45 14.26 0.27
CA SER A 111 -8.56 12.88 0.79
C SER A 111 -7.74 12.72 2.07
N ALA A 112 -8.28 11.96 3.00
CA ALA A 112 -7.57 11.45 4.17
C ALA A 112 -7.82 9.95 4.33
N LEU A 113 -6.95 9.29 5.09
CA LEU A 113 -7.08 7.89 5.44
C LEU A 113 -7.05 7.78 6.95
N VAL A 114 -7.98 7.02 7.50
CA VAL A 114 -7.97 6.65 8.91
C VAL A 114 -7.99 5.15 9.04
N CYS A 115 -7.32 4.63 10.06
CA CYS A 115 -7.30 3.21 10.34
C CYS A 115 -7.52 2.98 11.83
N LYS A 116 -8.26 1.93 12.17
CA LYS A 116 -8.57 1.54 13.54
C LYS A 116 -7.33 0.94 14.22
N THR A 117 -7.19 1.20 15.51
CA THR A 117 -6.21 0.60 16.43
C THR A 117 -6.93 0.15 17.69
N SER A 118 -6.22 -0.47 18.62
CA SER A 118 -6.76 -0.78 19.96
C SER A 118 -7.19 0.48 20.73
N ASN A 119 -6.57 1.63 20.43
CA ASN A 119 -6.76 2.87 21.18
C ASN A 119 -7.71 3.85 20.47
N GLY A 120 -8.33 3.45 19.36
CA GLY A 120 -9.20 4.30 18.53
C GLY A 120 -8.72 4.42 17.09
N TRP A 121 -9.31 5.36 16.35
CA TRP A 121 -8.95 5.66 14.97
C TRP A 121 -7.74 6.59 14.92
N VAL A 122 -6.80 6.31 14.02
CA VAL A 122 -5.62 7.15 13.79
C VAL A 122 -5.63 7.70 12.37
N ASN A 123 -5.23 8.95 12.19
CA ASN A 123 -4.99 9.57 10.89
C ASN A 123 -3.69 9.03 10.28
N GLN A 124 -3.80 8.53 9.06
CA GLN A 124 -2.76 7.83 8.34
C GLN A 124 -2.31 8.65 7.13
N ARG A 125 -1.01 8.70 6.89
CA ARG A 125 -0.49 9.32 5.68
C ARG A 125 -0.78 8.41 4.48
N VAL A 126 -1.39 8.97 3.43
CA VAL A 126 -1.59 8.23 2.18
C VAL A 126 -0.25 8.16 1.44
N VAL A 127 0.38 6.99 1.40
CA VAL A 127 1.74 6.82 0.83
C VAL A 127 1.70 6.55 -0.68
N ALA A 128 0.56 6.10 -1.21
CA ALA A 128 0.35 5.92 -2.63
C ALA A 128 -1.10 6.26 -2.98
N GLN A 129 -1.33 7.44 -3.53
CA GLN A 129 -2.51 7.65 -4.37
C GLN A 129 -2.10 7.18 -5.76
N THR A 130 -2.51 5.97 -6.15
CA THR A 130 -2.59 5.67 -7.58
C THR A 130 -3.64 6.60 -8.14
N THR A 131 -3.21 7.72 -8.71
CA THR A 131 -4.04 8.51 -9.61
C THR A 131 -4.39 7.60 -10.77
N GLN A 132 -5.47 6.83 -10.63
CA GLN A 132 -6.03 6.07 -11.72
C GLN A 132 -6.51 7.11 -12.73
N GLY A 133 -5.71 7.31 -13.76
CA GLY A 133 -5.96 8.25 -14.84
C GLY A 133 -7.38 8.05 -15.36
N ARG A 134 -8.14 9.13 -15.34
CA ARG A 134 -9.45 9.24 -15.97
C ARG A 134 -9.19 9.27 -17.47
N ASN A 135 -9.56 8.20 -18.18
CA ASN A 135 -9.72 8.24 -19.64
C ASN A 135 -10.92 9.11 -20.02
#